data_AF-A0A6B1K9S3-F1
#
_entry.id   AF-A0A6B1K9S3-F1
#
_cell.length_a   1.000
_cell.length_b   1.000
_cell.length_c   1.000
_cell.angle_alpha   90.00
_cell.angle_beta   90.00
_cell.angle_gamma   90.00
#
_symmetry.space_group_name_H-M   'P 1'
#
loop_
_entity.id
_entity.type
_entity.pdbx_description
1 polymer ?
#
loop_
_entity_poly.entity_id
_entity_poly.type
_entity_poly.pdbx_seq_one_letter_code
_entity_poly.pdbx_strand_id
1 'polypeptide(L)'
;MTDRDLLVRLVFGSMAAQTVRAAVRLRVVELIGDTPRPAADVAADAGAEPQPMTRLLRALAGLGLLREHSFGTFAVAPAGALLDPGRPGSLTSFVRMFTDPAIIRAWEHLDDSVRTGDVAFDTVFGTDFFRHLARRPELSAQFNAAMSQATAETAAALPHAFDFGRFGTVTDVGGGGDGTLLAAVMQMLRCIRATTRRPPPGAAPGPCPTSPHI
;
A
#
# COMPACT_ATOMS: atom_id res chain seq x y z
N MET A 1 27.21 -7.21 5.21
CA MET A 1 26.13 -8.09 4.72
C MET A 1 26.68 -8.80 3.50
N THR A 2 26.72 -10.13 3.50
CA THR A 2 27.30 -10.90 2.38
C THR A 2 26.31 -11.00 1.22
N ASP A 3 26.78 -11.27 0.00
CA ASP A 3 25.91 -11.49 -1.17
C ASP A 3 24.89 -12.62 -0.95
N ARG A 4 25.30 -13.65 -0.21
CA ARG A 4 24.42 -14.76 0.22
C ARG A 4 23.28 -14.26 1.10
N ASP A 5 23.57 -13.41 2.08
CA ASP A 5 22.55 -12.88 3.00
C ASP A 5 21.52 -12.03 2.24
N LEU A 6 21.99 -11.24 1.27
CA LEU A 6 21.11 -10.46 0.40
C LEU A 6 20.14 -11.36 -0.37
N LEU A 7 20.66 -12.38 -1.05
CA LEU A 7 19.83 -13.29 -1.86
C LEU A 7 18.80 -14.02 -1.00
N VAL A 8 19.22 -14.57 0.13
CA VAL A 8 18.34 -15.27 1.07
C VAL A 8 17.24 -14.33 1.59
N ARG A 9 17.59 -13.09 1.93
CA ARG A 9 16.61 -12.09 2.39
C ARG A 9 15.58 -11.74 1.31
N LEU A 10 16.01 -11.61 0.06
CA LEU A 10 15.10 -11.31 -1.05
C LEU A 10 14.13 -12.47 -1.32
N VAL A 11 14.63 -13.71 -1.34
CA VAL A 11 13.80 -14.91 -1.53
C VAL A 11 12.77 -15.07 -0.40
N PHE A 12 13.17 -14.82 0.85
CA PHE A 12 12.25 -14.83 2.00
C PHE A 12 11.36 -13.58 2.10
N GLY A 13 11.56 -12.57 1.25
CA GLY A 13 10.80 -11.31 1.29
C GLY A 13 9.28 -11.52 1.12
N SER A 14 8.87 -12.52 0.34
CA SER A 14 7.45 -12.88 0.19
C SER A 14 6.83 -13.32 1.53
N MET A 15 7.57 -14.06 2.35
CA MET A 15 7.10 -14.50 3.67
C MET A 15 6.95 -13.33 4.62
N ALA A 16 7.87 -12.36 4.57
CA ALA A 16 7.74 -11.13 5.35
C ALA A 16 6.47 -10.37 4.94
N ALA A 17 6.22 -10.18 3.65
CA ALA A 17 5.01 -9.54 3.14
C ALA A 17 3.72 -10.25 3.60
N GLN A 18 3.68 -11.58 3.55
CA GLN A 18 2.53 -12.36 4.04
C GLN A 18 2.36 -12.27 5.57
N THR A 19 3.45 -12.15 6.31
CA THR A 19 3.41 -11.93 7.77
C THR A 19 2.76 -10.59 8.10
N VAL A 20 3.14 -9.52 7.39
CA VAL A 20 2.52 -8.18 7.54
C VAL A 20 1.06 -8.21 7.14
N ARG A 21 0.73 -8.89 6.03
CA ARG A 21 -0.66 -9.08 5.58
C ARG A 21 -1.50 -9.76 6.66
N ALA A 22 -0.99 -10.83 7.26
CA ALA A 22 -1.69 -11.55 8.33
C ALA A 22 -1.95 -10.62 9.53
N ALA A 23 -0.96 -9.83 9.95
CA ALA A 23 -1.10 -8.86 11.03
C ALA A 23 -2.22 -7.85 10.76
N VAL A 24 -2.30 -7.31 9.54
CA VAL A 24 -3.35 -6.36 9.13
C VAL A 24 -4.73 -7.02 9.08
N ARG A 25 -4.82 -8.27 8.60
CA ARG A 25 -6.10 -9.00 8.55
C ARG A 25 -6.62 -9.39 9.93
N LEU A 26 -5.72 -9.73 10.84
CA LEU A 26 -6.01 -10.08 12.23
C LEU A 26 -6.08 -8.86 13.15
N ARG A 27 -5.90 -7.64 12.60
CA ARG A 27 -6.00 -6.37 13.35
C ARG A 27 -5.03 -6.30 14.54
N VAL A 28 -3.85 -6.91 14.40
CA VAL A 28 -2.89 -7.11 15.51
C VAL A 28 -2.50 -5.78 16.15
N VAL A 29 -2.24 -4.75 15.35
CA VAL A 29 -1.79 -3.45 15.86
C VAL A 29 -2.92 -2.75 16.61
N GLU A 30 -4.14 -2.79 16.09
CA GLU A 30 -5.31 -2.24 16.81
C GLU A 30 -5.59 -3.00 18.11
N LEU A 31 -5.40 -4.32 18.15
CA LEU A 31 -5.66 -5.15 19.32
C LEU A 31 -4.61 -4.98 20.42
N ILE A 32 -3.35 -4.69 20.06
CA ILE A 32 -2.29 -4.35 21.02
C ILE A 32 -2.49 -2.93 21.56
N GLY A 33 -2.76 -1.96 20.67
CA GLY A 33 -2.91 -0.56 21.05
C GLY A 33 -1.62 0.09 21.55
N ASP A 34 -1.74 1.08 22.44
CA ASP A 34 -0.61 1.91 22.90
C ASP A 34 0.21 1.27 24.04
N THR A 35 -0.33 0.24 24.70
CA THR A 35 0.32 -0.41 25.85
C THR A 35 0.71 -1.85 25.51
N PRO A 36 1.82 -2.39 26.07
CA PRO A 36 2.19 -3.78 25.84
C PRO A 36 1.07 -4.75 26.21
N ARG A 37 0.80 -5.75 25.35
CA ARG A 37 -0.26 -6.76 25.57
C ARG A 37 0.24 -8.20 25.47
N PRO A 38 -0.27 -9.12 26.31
CA PRO A 38 0.00 -10.54 26.18
C PRO A 38 -0.49 -11.13 24.86
N ALA A 39 0.29 -12.02 24.26
CA ALA A 39 -0.07 -12.70 23.01
C ALA A 39 -1.36 -13.53 23.14
N ALA A 40 -1.62 -14.11 24.31
CA ALA A 40 -2.83 -14.88 24.58
C ALA A 40 -4.10 -14.01 24.45
N ASP A 41 -4.05 -12.79 24.98
CA ASP A 41 -5.19 -11.88 24.90
C ASP A 41 -5.40 -11.37 23.48
N VAL A 42 -4.32 -11.02 22.78
CA VAL A 42 -4.38 -10.64 21.35
C VAL A 42 -4.96 -11.77 20.52
N ALA A 43 -4.61 -13.04 20.83
CA ALA A 43 -5.16 -14.20 20.17
C ALA A 43 -6.67 -14.35 20.43
N ALA A 44 -7.09 -14.23 21.70
CA ALA A 44 -8.50 -14.31 22.08
C ALA A 44 -9.34 -13.23 21.37
N ASP A 45 -8.88 -11.98 21.40
CA ASP A 45 -9.58 -10.85 20.77
C ASP A 45 -9.59 -10.95 19.24
N ALA A 46 -8.57 -11.58 18.64
CA ALA A 46 -8.51 -11.86 17.21
C ALA A 46 -9.30 -13.10 16.77
N GLY A 47 -9.84 -13.89 17.71
CA GLY A 47 -10.45 -15.20 17.41
C GLY A 47 -9.45 -16.21 16.83
N ALA A 48 -8.20 -16.18 17.30
CA ALA A 48 -7.09 -16.97 16.79
C ALA A 48 -6.50 -17.90 17.86
N GLU A 49 -5.78 -18.93 17.42
CA GLU A 49 -5.09 -19.87 18.30
C GLU A 49 -3.89 -19.21 19.01
N PRO A 50 -3.73 -19.36 20.35
CA PRO A 50 -2.70 -18.67 21.13
C PRO A 50 -1.26 -18.94 20.67
N GLN A 51 -0.93 -20.20 20.35
CA GLN A 51 0.43 -20.58 19.97
C GLN A 51 0.82 -20.05 18.57
N PRO A 52 0.01 -20.21 17.51
CA PRO A 52 0.25 -19.54 16.23
C PRO A 52 0.30 -18.01 16.33
N MET A 53 -0.58 -17.38 17.11
CA MET A 53 -0.54 -15.93 17.32
C MET A 53 0.80 -15.51 17.94
N THR A 54 1.25 -16.20 18.99
CA THR A 54 2.56 -15.91 19.62
C THR A 54 3.70 -15.99 18.61
N ARG A 55 3.68 -16.98 17.70
CA ARG A 55 4.69 -17.11 16.63
C ARG A 55 4.61 -15.96 15.62
N LEU A 56 3.39 -15.54 15.25
CA LEU A 56 3.18 -14.37 14.38
C LEU A 56 3.71 -13.10 15.03
N LEU A 57 3.40 -12.84 16.31
CA LEU A 57 3.88 -11.65 17.02
C LEU A 57 5.41 -11.63 17.15
N ARG A 58 6.04 -12.80 17.38
CA ARG A 58 7.52 -12.91 17.34
C ARG A 58 8.10 -12.67 15.96
N ALA A 59 7.46 -13.16 14.90
CA ALA A 59 7.89 -12.88 13.53
C ALA A 59 7.81 -11.38 13.23
N LEU A 60 6.72 -10.72 13.62
CA LEU A 60 6.57 -9.26 13.49
C LEU A 60 7.60 -8.49 14.32
N ALA A 61 7.96 -9.00 15.50
CA ALA A 61 9.03 -8.42 16.31
C ALA A 61 10.40 -8.57 15.64
N GLY A 62 10.69 -9.74 15.05
CA GLY A 62 11.89 -9.97 14.24
C GLY A 62 11.95 -9.10 12.97
N LEU A 63 10.80 -8.71 12.43
CA LEU A 63 10.69 -7.73 11.33
C LEU A 63 10.74 -6.26 11.81
N GLY A 64 10.86 -6.01 13.11
CA GLY A 64 10.92 -4.67 13.69
C GLY A 64 9.59 -3.91 13.73
N LEU A 65 8.46 -4.61 13.50
CA LEU A 65 7.12 -4.02 13.55
C LEU A 65 6.53 -4.05 14.96
N LEU A 66 6.95 -5.03 15.76
CA LEU A 66 6.63 -5.12 17.19
C LEU A 66 7.92 -5.17 18.02
N ARG A 67 7.78 -5.06 19.34
CA ARG A 67 8.82 -5.34 20.32
C ARG A 67 8.26 -6.30 21.36
N GLU A 68 8.98 -7.38 21.65
CA GLU A 68 8.67 -8.24 22.80
C GLU A 68 9.22 -7.53 24.05
N HIS A 69 8.32 -7.01 24.88
CA HIS A 69 8.68 -6.23 26.09
C HIS A 69 9.10 -7.15 27.23
N SER A 70 8.38 -8.26 27.38
CA SER A 70 8.66 -9.36 28.30
C SER A 70 8.14 -10.65 27.65
N PHE A 71 8.51 -11.81 28.18
CA PHE A 71 8.15 -13.10 27.58
C PHE A 71 6.65 -13.17 27.22
N GLY A 72 6.35 -13.27 25.92
CA GLY A 72 4.99 -13.36 25.40
C GLY A 72 4.14 -12.08 25.47
N THR A 73 4.74 -10.92 25.77
CA THR A 73 4.07 -9.61 25.82
C THR A 73 4.66 -8.67 24.78
N PHE A 74 3.82 -8.09 23.93
CA PHE A 74 4.24 -7.34 22.75
C PHE A 74 3.73 -5.91 22.77
N ALA A 75 4.57 -4.98 22.30
CA ALA A 75 4.23 -3.58 22.08
C ALA A 75 4.47 -3.21 20.62
N VAL A 76 3.72 -2.23 20.11
CA VAL A 76 3.88 -1.72 18.75
C VAL A 76 5.20 -0.94 18.63
N ALA A 77 5.98 -1.21 17.58
CA ALA A 77 7.16 -0.42 17.23
C ALA A 77 6.77 0.74 16.31
N PRO A 78 7.61 1.80 16.17
CA PRO A 78 7.29 2.94 15.31
C PRO A 78 6.88 2.56 13.88
N ALA A 79 7.57 1.59 13.26
CA ALA A 79 7.21 1.10 11.92
C ALA A 79 5.88 0.33 11.91
N GLY A 80 5.58 -0.44 12.96
CA GLY A 80 4.32 -1.16 13.09
C GLY A 80 3.11 -0.24 13.28
N ALA A 81 3.30 0.96 13.84
CA ALA A 81 2.24 1.94 13.99
C ALA A 81 1.66 2.41 12.63
N LEU A 82 2.43 2.30 11.54
CA LEU A 82 1.94 2.56 10.18
C LEU A 82 0.88 1.54 9.72
N LEU A 83 0.73 0.40 10.41
CA LEU A 83 -0.28 -0.60 10.07
C LEU A 83 -1.64 -0.32 10.74
N ASP A 84 -1.73 0.68 11.61
CA ASP A 84 -2.97 1.12 12.24
C ASP A 84 -3.78 1.98 11.25
N PRO A 85 -4.99 1.55 10.83
CA PRO A 85 -5.82 2.34 9.92
C PRO A 85 -6.36 3.63 10.55
N GLY A 86 -6.34 3.75 11.89
CA GLY A 86 -6.79 4.94 12.62
C GLY A 86 -5.74 6.05 12.73
N ARG A 87 -4.49 5.80 12.33
CA ARG A 87 -3.39 6.77 12.47
C ARG A 87 -3.13 7.56 11.18
N PRO A 88 -2.80 8.86 11.30
CA PRO A 88 -2.24 9.62 10.18
C PRO A 88 -0.98 8.94 9.64
N GLY A 89 -0.84 8.88 8.30
CA GLY A 89 0.28 8.21 7.65
C GLY A 89 0.18 6.68 7.60
N SER A 90 -0.99 6.12 7.91
CA SER A 90 -1.26 4.69 7.75
C SER A 90 -0.89 4.17 6.35
N LEU A 91 -0.35 2.96 6.30
CA LEU A 91 -0.07 2.15 5.10
C LEU A 91 -0.93 0.88 5.06
N THR A 92 -2.00 0.79 5.85
CA THR A 92 -2.85 -0.41 5.93
C THR A 92 -3.46 -0.77 4.58
N SER A 93 -3.97 0.20 3.81
CA SER A 93 -4.57 -0.04 2.49
C SER A 93 -3.51 -0.42 1.46
N PHE A 94 -2.33 0.21 1.53
CA PHE A 94 -1.17 -0.15 0.74
C PHE A 94 -0.79 -1.64 0.95
N VAL A 95 -0.62 -2.06 2.20
CA VAL A 95 -0.34 -3.47 2.52
C VAL A 95 -1.44 -4.38 2.00
N ARG A 96 -2.72 -4.05 2.24
CA ARG A 96 -3.84 -4.89 1.78
C ARG A 96 -3.85 -5.04 0.26
N MET A 97 -3.57 -3.98 -0.50
CA MET A 97 -3.57 -4.00 -1.97
C MET A 97 -2.41 -4.83 -2.51
N PHE A 98 -1.17 -4.51 -2.13
CA PHE A 98 0.01 -5.16 -2.71
C PHE A 98 0.26 -6.58 -2.20
N THR A 99 -0.52 -7.00 -1.20
CA THR A 99 -0.56 -8.40 -0.75
C THR A 99 -1.91 -9.05 -1.03
N ASP A 100 -2.76 -8.44 -1.87
CA ASP A 100 -4.01 -9.06 -2.31
C ASP A 100 -3.70 -10.30 -3.16
N PRO A 101 -4.43 -11.41 -3.01
CA PRO A 101 -4.22 -12.60 -3.82
C PRO A 101 -4.28 -12.32 -5.32
N ALA A 102 -5.12 -11.40 -5.79
CA ALA A 102 -5.18 -11.07 -7.21
C ALA A 102 -3.88 -10.47 -7.73
N ILE A 103 -3.25 -9.59 -6.95
CA ILE A 103 -1.94 -9.00 -7.28
C ILE A 103 -0.85 -10.07 -7.23
N ILE A 104 -0.84 -10.90 -6.18
CA ILE A 104 0.16 -11.96 -6.01
C ILE A 104 0.12 -12.96 -7.17
N ARG A 105 -1.08 -13.35 -7.62
CA ARG A 105 -1.24 -14.25 -8.77
C ARG A 105 -0.63 -13.68 -10.05
N ALA A 106 -0.73 -12.38 -10.29
CA ALA A 106 -0.04 -11.78 -11.44
C ALA A 106 1.50 -11.84 -11.28
N TRP A 107 2.02 -11.63 -10.06
CA TRP A 107 3.45 -11.75 -9.78
C TRP A 107 4.02 -13.17 -9.94
N GLU A 108 3.21 -14.21 -9.76
CA GLU A 108 3.60 -15.60 -10.02
C GLU A 108 4.00 -15.84 -11.48
N HIS A 109 3.52 -15.00 -12.42
CA HIS A 109 3.76 -15.10 -13.86
C HIS A 109 4.71 -14.02 -14.41
N LEU A 110 5.57 -13.45 -13.55
CA LEU A 110 6.50 -12.40 -13.96
C LEU A 110 7.45 -12.86 -15.08
N ASP A 111 7.91 -14.11 -15.05
CA ASP A 111 8.84 -14.63 -16.06
C ASP A 111 8.17 -14.78 -17.44
N ASP A 112 6.89 -15.14 -17.47
CA ASP A 112 6.09 -15.14 -18.70
C ASP A 112 5.96 -13.73 -19.28
N SER A 113 5.63 -12.74 -18.44
CA SER A 113 5.60 -11.33 -18.83
C SER A 113 6.92 -10.84 -19.40
N VAL A 114 8.04 -11.21 -18.79
CA VAL A 114 9.38 -10.85 -19.30
C VAL A 114 9.65 -11.51 -20.66
N ARG A 115 9.16 -12.75 -20.86
CA ARG A 115 9.39 -13.51 -22.08
C ARG A 115 8.54 -13.01 -23.25
N THR A 116 7.28 -12.66 -23.01
CA THR A 116 6.33 -12.31 -24.08
C THR A 116 6.15 -10.80 -24.24
N GLY A 117 6.41 -10.01 -23.20
CA GLY A 117 6.07 -8.59 -23.14
C GLY A 117 4.61 -8.32 -22.76
N ASP A 118 3.79 -9.36 -22.56
CA ASP A 118 2.39 -9.22 -22.16
C ASP A 118 2.26 -8.86 -20.68
N VAL A 119 1.14 -8.24 -20.31
CA VAL A 119 0.83 -7.92 -18.92
C VAL A 119 0.31 -9.17 -18.21
N ALA A 120 1.05 -9.71 -17.23
CA ALA A 120 0.68 -10.94 -16.52
C ALA A 120 -0.72 -10.89 -15.91
N PHE A 121 -1.11 -9.73 -15.37
CA PHE A 121 -2.45 -9.55 -14.81
C PHE A 121 -3.55 -9.83 -15.85
N ASP A 122 -3.40 -9.29 -17.05
CA ASP A 122 -4.37 -9.41 -18.14
C ASP A 122 -4.49 -10.86 -18.59
N THR A 123 -3.36 -11.57 -18.68
CA THR A 123 -3.31 -13.00 -19.01
C THR A 123 -3.99 -13.85 -17.94
N VAL A 124 -3.74 -13.58 -16.66
CA VAL A 124 -4.28 -14.36 -15.54
C VAL A 124 -5.79 -14.12 -15.36
N PHE A 125 -6.26 -12.88 -15.51
CA PHE A 125 -7.66 -12.51 -15.23
C PHE A 125 -8.52 -12.29 -16.48
N GLY A 126 -7.95 -12.40 -17.68
CA GLY A 126 -8.64 -12.21 -18.96
C GLY A 126 -9.12 -10.78 -19.21
N THR A 127 -8.68 -9.82 -18.40
CA THR A 127 -9.07 -8.41 -18.49
C THR A 127 -8.03 -7.55 -17.78
N ASP A 128 -7.91 -6.29 -18.20
CA ASP A 128 -6.96 -5.36 -17.59
C ASP A 128 -7.31 -5.05 -16.13
N PHE A 129 -6.28 -4.65 -15.39
CA PHE A 129 -6.37 -4.35 -13.97
C PHE A 129 -7.48 -3.35 -13.64
N PHE A 130 -7.65 -2.28 -14.41
CA PHE A 130 -8.67 -1.26 -14.10
C PHE A 130 -10.09 -1.73 -14.39
N ARG A 131 -10.31 -2.48 -15.49
CA ARG A 131 -11.61 -3.13 -15.74
C ARG A 131 -11.94 -4.15 -14.68
N HIS A 132 -10.94 -4.87 -14.20
CA HIS A 132 -11.07 -5.82 -13.11
C HIS A 132 -11.48 -5.13 -11.80
N LEU A 133 -10.86 -4.00 -11.45
CA LEU A 133 -11.24 -3.16 -10.31
C LEU A 133 -12.65 -2.58 -10.46
N ALA A 134 -13.02 -2.12 -11.66
CA ALA A 134 -14.33 -1.51 -11.90
C ALA A 134 -15.51 -2.47 -11.62
N ARG A 135 -15.27 -3.78 -11.74
CA ARG A 135 -16.25 -4.83 -11.40
C ARG A 135 -16.29 -5.18 -9.91
N ARG A 136 -15.35 -4.66 -9.11
CA ARG A 136 -15.15 -4.98 -7.68
C ARG A 136 -15.02 -3.70 -6.86
N PRO A 137 -16.15 -3.05 -6.49
CA PRO A 137 -16.16 -1.75 -5.83
C PRO A 137 -15.27 -1.68 -4.58
N GLU A 138 -15.25 -2.74 -3.76
CA GLU A 138 -14.44 -2.81 -2.55
C GLU A 138 -12.95 -2.81 -2.86
N LEU A 139 -12.52 -3.58 -3.87
CA LEU A 139 -11.13 -3.64 -4.31
C LEU A 139 -10.70 -2.32 -4.98
N SER A 140 -11.61 -1.67 -5.71
CA SER A 140 -11.39 -0.34 -6.29
C SER A 140 -11.22 0.73 -5.20
N ALA A 141 -12.06 0.72 -4.16
CA ALA A 141 -11.91 1.62 -3.02
C ALA A 141 -10.58 1.39 -2.29
N GLN A 142 -10.21 0.12 -2.08
CA GLN A 142 -8.92 -0.25 -1.48
C GLN A 142 -7.73 0.20 -2.34
N PHE A 143 -7.82 0.08 -3.67
CA PHE A 143 -6.81 0.59 -4.59
C PHE A 143 -6.63 2.09 -4.46
N ASN A 144 -7.74 2.83 -4.50
CA ASN A 144 -7.68 4.28 -4.40
C ASN A 144 -7.06 4.72 -3.07
N ALA A 145 -7.46 4.10 -1.95
CA ALA A 145 -6.88 4.37 -0.65
C ALA A 145 -5.38 4.01 -0.59
N ALA A 146 -4.97 2.89 -1.18
CA ALA A 146 -3.57 2.49 -1.25
C ALA A 146 -2.72 3.50 -2.04
N MET A 147 -3.23 3.99 -3.17
CA MET A 147 -2.54 5.01 -3.98
C MET A 147 -2.48 6.35 -3.26
N SER A 148 -3.53 6.77 -2.56
CA SER A 148 -3.50 7.97 -1.71
C SER A 148 -2.46 7.85 -0.60
N GLN A 149 -2.39 6.69 0.08
CA GLN A 149 -1.37 6.42 1.10
C GLN A 149 0.07 6.48 0.54
N ALA A 150 0.31 5.86 -0.62
CA ALA A 150 1.62 5.88 -1.28
C ALA A 150 2.03 7.29 -1.76
N THR A 151 1.05 8.13 -2.11
CA THR A 151 1.31 9.48 -2.65
C THR A 151 1.42 10.53 -1.55
N ALA A 152 1.03 10.23 -0.31
CA ALA A 152 0.91 11.22 0.77
C ALA A 152 2.23 11.97 1.06
N GLU A 153 3.36 11.28 1.10
CA GLU A 153 4.68 11.91 1.33
C GLU A 153 5.06 12.84 0.17
N THR A 154 4.88 12.37 -1.08
CA THR A 154 5.08 13.19 -2.28
C THR A 154 4.16 14.40 -2.29
N ALA A 155 2.90 14.23 -1.89
CA ALA A 155 1.92 15.31 -1.83
C ALA A 155 2.30 16.37 -0.79
N ALA A 156 2.91 15.97 0.34
CA ALA A 156 3.42 16.90 1.34
C ALA A 156 4.69 17.64 0.86
N ALA A 157 5.59 16.97 0.13
CA ALA A 157 6.88 17.54 -0.27
C ALA A 157 6.79 18.39 -1.55
N LEU A 158 6.01 17.96 -2.54
CA LEU A 158 5.99 18.54 -3.89
C LEU A 158 5.66 20.04 -3.90
N PRO A 159 4.68 20.56 -3.11
CA PRO A 159 4.38 21.99 -3.09
C PRO A 159 5.56 22.86 -2.60
N HIS A 160 6.49 22.30 -1.83
CA HIS A 160 7.70 23.00 -1.38
C HIS A 160 8.86 22.85 -2.35
N ALA A 161 8.88 21.77 -3.15
CA ALA A 161 9.92 21.50 -4.13
C ALA A 161 9.72 22.23 -5.45
N PHE A 162 8.50 22.73 -5.72
CA PHE A 162 8.15 23.35 -6.99
C PHE A 162 7.22 24.55 -6.81
N ASP A 163 7.56 25.65 -7.48
CA ASP A 163 6.74 26.86 -7.49
C ASP A 163 5.53 26.70 -8.41
N PHE A 164 4.41 26.26 -7.83
CA PHE A 164 3.11 26.22 -8.51
C PHE A 164 2.45 27.60 -8.62
N GLY A 165 2.91 28.61 -7.85
CA GLY A 165 2.32 29.95 -7.81
C GLY A 165 2.44 30.71 -9.14
N ARG A 166 3.38 30.30 -9.99
CA ARG A 166 3.53 30.82 -11.36
C ARG A 166 2.40 30.42 -12.33
N PHE A 167 1.52 29.49 -11.95
CA PHE A 167 0.44 29.02 -12.80
C PHE A 167 -0.93 29.43 -12.26
N GLY A 168 -1.80 29.96 -13.13
CA GLY A 168 -3.19 30.27 -12.79
C GLY A 168 -4.11 29.04 -12.74
N THR A 169 -3.72 27.95 -13.41
CA THR A 169 -4.50 26.71 -13.52
C THR A 169 -3.60 25.48 -13.46
N VAL A 170 -3.95 24.49 -12.64
CA VAL A 170 -3.27 23.20 -12.54
C VAL A 170 -4.28 22.08 -12.82
N THR A 171 -3.98 21.21 -13.78
CA THR A 171 -4.80 20.02 -14.07
C THR A 171 -4.05 18.77 -13.64
N ASP A 172 -4.65 17.98 -12.77
CA ASP A 172 -4.14 16.67 -12.39
C ASP A 172 -4.77 15.58 -13.29
N VAL A 173 -3.96 14.96 -14.15
CA VAL A 173 -4.39 13.92 -15.08
C VAL A 173 -3.95 12.57 -14.55
N GLY A 174 -4.90 11.77 -14.07
CA GLY A 174 -4.59 10.46 -13.49
C GLY A 174 -3.91 10.50 -12.11
N GLY A 175 -3.99 11.64 -11.40
CA GLY A 175 -3.50 11.80 -10.04
C GLY A 175 -3.94 10.66 -9.14
N GLY A 176 -2.97 9.81 -8.79
CA GLY A 176 -3.19 8.53 -8.12
C GLY A 176 -4.15 8.66 -6.93
N GLY A 177 -5.03 7.67 -6.78
CA GLY A 177 -5.98 7.60 -5.67
C GLY A 177 -7.14 8.58 -5.80
N ASP A 178 -7.39 9.34 -4.74
CA ASP A 178 -8.57 10.20 -4.59
C ASP A 178 -8.35 11.70 -4.93
N GLY A 179 -7.19 12.08 -5.47
CA GLY A 179 -6.81 13.48 -5.72
C GLY A 179 -6.01 14.12 -4.58
N THR A 180 -5.46 13.30 -3.67
CA THR A 180 -4.60 13.73 -2.55
C THR A 180 -3.51 14.72 -2.96
N LEU A 181 -2.84 14.49 -4.09
CA LEU A 181 -1.76 15.35 -4.57
C LEU A 181 -2.24 16.77 -4.90
N LEU A 182 -3.29 16.88 -5.71
CA LEU A 182 -3.84 18.18 -6.09
C LEU A 182 -4.40 18.94 -4.88
N ALA A 183 -5.03 18.22 -3.94
CA ALA A 183 -5.51 18.81 -2.70
C ALA A 183 -4.38 19.46 -1.88
N ALA A 184 -3.20 18.81 -1.79
CA ALA A 184 -2.05 19.36 -1.09
C ALA A 184 -1.48 20.62 -1.79
N VAL A 185 -1.40 20.63 -3.12
CA VAL A 185 -0.99 21.81 -3.90
C VAL A 185 -1.95 22.99 -3.68
N MET A 186 -3.26 22.74 -3.63
CA MET A 186 -4.27 23.78 -3.40
C MET A 186 -4.23 24.37 -1.98
N GLN A 187 -3.93 23.57 -0.96
CA GLN A 187 -3.84 24.07 0.42
C GLN A 187 -2.72 25.10 0.60
N MET A 188 -1.65 24.99 -0.17
CA MET A 188 -0.51 25.92 -0.16
C MET A 188 -0.80 27.23 -0.91
N LEU A 189 -1.71 27.23 -1.90
CA LEU A 189 -1.87 28.34 -2.85
C LEU A 189 -3.34 28.74 -3.02
N ARG A 190 -3.73 29.81 -2.31
CA ARG A 190 -5.12 30.29 -2.19
C ARG A 190 -5.75 30.86 -3.48
N CYS A 191 -4.99 30.99 -4.58
CA CYS A 191 -5.44 31.66 -5.81
C CYS A 191 -5.33 30.82 -7.09
N ILE A 192 -5.17 29.49 -6.99
CA ILE A 192 -5.04 28.61 -8.16
C ILE A 192 -6.35 27.88 -8.46
N ARG A 193 -6.72 27.80 -9.74
CA ARG A 193 -7.82 26.94 -10.19
C ARG A 193 -7.30 25.53 -10.45
N ALA A 194 -7.98 24.53 -9.91
CA ALA A 194 -7.54 23.14 -10.00
C ALA A 194 -8.64 22.25 -10.58
N THR A 195 -8.26 21.34 -11.47
CA THR A 195 -9.17 20.33 -12.03
C THR A 195 -8.53 18.95 -11.99
N THR A 196 -9.25 17.96 -11.46
CA THR A 196 -8.85 16.55 -11.59
C THR A 196 -9.53 15.95 -12.82
N ARG A 197 -8.75 15.40 -13.75
CA ARG A 197 -9.29 14.59 -14.84
C ARG A 197 -9.02 13.12 -14.56
N ARG A 198 -10.08 12.37 -14.29
CA ARG A 198 -10.02 10.90 -14.16
C ARG A 198 -10.49 10.21 -15.43
N PRO A 199 -9.86 9.09 -15.82
CA PRO A 199 -10.46 8.19 -16.77
C PRO A 199 -11.77 7.61 -16.20
N PRO A 200 -12.77 7.30 -17.05
CA PRO A 200 -13.98 6.63 -16.58
C PRO A 200 -13.63 5.27 -15.92
N PRO A 201 -14.48 4.74 -15.03
CA PRO A 201 -14.23 3.45 -14.39
C PRO A 201 -13.92 2.36 -15.43
N GLY A 202 -12.74 1.73 -15.33
CA GLY A 202 -12.33 0.68 -16.26
C GLY A 202 -11.70 1.15 -17.59
N ALA A 203 -11.35 2.42 -17.74
CA ALA A 203 -10.51 2.85 -18.85
C ALA A 203 -9.01 2.64 -18.50
N ALA A 204 -8.35 1.77 -19.27
CA ALA A 204 -6.90 1.65 -19.25
C ALA A 204 -6.25 2.98 -19.67
N PRO A 205 -5.06 3.34 -19.12
CA PRO A 205 -4.32 4.48 -19.61
C PRO A 205 -4.00 4.26 -21.10
N GLY A 206 -4.58 5.10 -21.97
CA GLY A 206 -4.22 5.12 -23.39
C GLY A 206 -2.77 5.60 -23.56
N PRO A 207 -2.11 5.26 -24.68
CA PRO A 207 -0.78 5.77 -24.98
C PRO A 207 -0.80 7.31 -24.95
N CYS A 208 0.23 7.89 -24.35
CA CYS A 208 0.42 9.33 -24.31
C CYS A 208 0.38 9.87 -25.75
N PRO A 209 -0.51 10.81 -26.11
CA PRO A 209 -0.45 11.41 -27.43
C PRO A 209 0.87 12.17 -27.53
N THR A 210 1.77 11.68 -28.37
CA THR A 210 2.94 12.44 -28.80
C THR A 210 2.41 13.66 -29.54
N SER A 211 2.51 14.82 -28.89
CA SER A 211 2.23 16.08 -29.57
C SER A 211 3.28 16.25 -30.68
N PRO A 212 2.89 16.48 -31.94
CA PRO A 212 3.86 16.83 -32.96
C PRO A 212 4.42 18.19 -32.61
N HIS A 213 5.74 18.24 -32.38
CA HIS A 213 6.48 19.49 -32.25
C HIS A 213 6.19 20.39 -33.47
N ILE A 214 5.69 21.60 -33.20
CA ILE A 214 5.85 22.77 -34.06
C ILE A 214 7.05 23.55 -33.52
#